data_AF-A0A7L3NQ16-F1
#
_entry.id   AF-A0A7L3NQ16-F1
#
_cell.length_a   1.000
_cell.length_b   1.000
_cell.length_c   1.000
_cell.angle_alpha   90.00
_cell.angle_beta   90.00
_cell.angle_gamma   90.00
#
_symmetry.space_group_name_H-M   'P 1'
#
loop_
_entity.id
_entity.type
_entity.pdbx_description
1 polymer ?
#
loop_
_entity_poly.entity_id
_entity_poly.type
_entity_poly.pdbx_seq_one_letter_code
_entity_poly.pdbx_strand_id
1 'polypeptide(L)'
;MTLTHSCNTPWADNWLVDTGDEPAQHHGLSSFGKTVLEEMNRLGMIVDLAHVSVETMKMVLNLSKAPVIFSHSSAYSLCPHRRNVPDDVLGMVASTGSLVMVNFYNGYVTCRDTATMADVADHMDHVKKVAGAQCVGFG
;
A
#
# COMPACT_ATOMS: atom_id res chain seq x y z
N MET A 1 -5.97 -5.11 -9.55
CA MET A 1 -7.18 -4.58 -8.90
C MET A 1 -6.79 -4.05 -7.54
N THR A 2 -7.13 -2.80 -7.26
CA THR A 2 -6.97 -2.18 -5.94
C THR A 2 -8.03 -2.75 -4.99
N LEU A 3 -7.64 -3.25 -3.82
CA LEU A 3 -8.56 -4.03 -2.99
C LEU A 3 -9.69 -3.21 -2.34
N THR A 4 -9.42 -1.94 -2.12
CA THR A 4 -10.39 -0.97 -1.61
C THR A 4 -10.19 0.36 -2.33
N HIS A 5 -11.10 1.29 -2.12
CA HIS A 5 -10.82 2.72 -2.29
C HIS A 5 -10.95 3.36 -0.89
N SER A 6 -11.48 4.58 -0.77
CA SER A 6 -11.78 5.21 0.52
C SER A 6 -13.07 4.70 1.19
N CYS A 7 -13.30 3.39 1.17
CA CYS A 7 -14.38 2.73 1.89
C CYS A 7 -14.08 1.24 2.06
N ASN A 8 -14.59 0.65 3.14
CA ASN A 8 -14.52 -0.80 3.35
C ASN A 8 -15.34 -1.53 2.30
N THR A 9 -14.84 -2.70 1.89
CA THR A 9 -15.62 -3.66 1.10
C THR A 9 -16.03 -4.83 1.99
N PRO A 10 -16.99 -5.69 1.56
CA PRO A 10 -17.29 -6.92 2.29
C PRO A 10 -16.11 -7.92 2.40
N TRP A 11 -14.95 -7.59 1.83
CA TRP A 11 -13.80 -8.49 1.70
C TRP A 11 -12.46 -7.88 2.12
N ALA A 12 -12.34 -6.57 2.29
CA ALA A 12 -11.12 -5.91 2.75
C ALA A 12 -11.41 -4.57 3.46
N ASP A 13 -10.57 -4.25 4.45
CA ASP A 13 -10.59 -2.97 5.18
C ASP A 13 -9.72 -1.90 4.48
N ASN A 14 -10.19 -0.66 4.52
CA ASN A 14 -9.52 0.50 3.90
C ASN A 14 -8.73 1.36 4.90
N TRP A 15 -7.94 2.29 4.38
CA TRP A 15 -7.02 3.15 5.13
C TRP A 15 -7.69 4.07 6.16
N LEU A 16 -8.99 4.40 6.01
CA LEU A 16 -9.76 5.17 7.01
C LEU A 16 -9.90 4.42 8.34
N VAL A 17 -9.71 3.10 8.34
CA VAL A 17 -9.64 2.32 9.57
C VAL A 17 -8.42 2.72 10.42
N ASP A 18 -7.29 3.07 9.78
CA ASP A 18 -6.07 3.46 10.49
C ASP A 18 -6.09 4.90 11.01
N THR A 19 -7.07 5.71 10.59
CA THR A 19 -7.34 7.04 11.17
C THR A 19 -8.40 6.99 12.28
N GLY A 20 -9.19 5.91 12.33
CA GLY A 20 -10.35 5.79 13.21
C GLY A 20 -11.63 6.41 12.65
N ASP A 21 -11.63 6.86 11.39
CA ASP A 21 -12.80 7.43 10.72
C ASP A 21 -13.82 6.35 10.30
N GLU A 22 -13.35 5.12 10.05
CA GLU A 22 -14.20 3.94 9.86
C GLU A 22 -13.80 2.81 10.83
N PRO A 23 -14.74 1.97 11.31
CA PRO A 23 -14.40 0.80 12.09
C PRO A 23 -13.77 -0.29 11.21
N ALA A 24 -12.82 -1.03 11.77
CA ALA A 24 -12.35 -2.28 11.17
C ALA A 24 -13.51 -3.28 11.06
N GLN A 25 -13.74 -3.85 9.87
CA GLN A 25 -14.78 -4.87 9.68
C GLN A 25 -14.21 -6.28 9.68
N HIS A 26 -12.98 -6.44 9.18
CA HIS A 26 -12.38 -7.76 8.95
C HIS A 26 -11.03 -7.94 9.64
N HIS A 27 -10.44 -6.85 10.16
CA HIS A 27 -9.06 -6.82 10.63
C HIS A 27 -8.10 -7.28 9.51
N GLY A 28 -8.25 -6.64 8.33
CA GLY A 28 -7.45 -6.94 7.15
C GLY A 28 -8.30 -7.46 5.98
N LEU A 29 -8.35 -8.78 5.81
CA LEU A 29 -9.18 -9.47 4.80
C LEU A 29 -10.21 -10.37 5.48
N SER A 30 -11.42 -10.38 4.95
CA SER A 30 -12.43 -11.36 5.36
C SER A 30 -12.06 -12.77 4.87
N SER A 31 -12.77 -13.81 5.33
CA SER A 31 -12.62 -15.15 4.78
C SER A 31 -12.86 -15.18 3.26
N PHE A 32 -13.85 -14.42 2.77
CA PHE A 32 -14.09 -14.28 1.34
C PHE A 32 -12.99 -13.46 0.66
N GLY A 33 -12.43 -12.43 1.31
CA GLY A 33 -11.29 -11.68 0.79
C GLY A 33 -10.03 -12.51 0.58
N LYS A 34 -9.79 -13.52 1.41
CA LYS A 34 -8.72 -14.51 1.18
C LYS A 34 -8.98 -15.32 -0.09
N THR A 35 -10.22 -15.73 -0.35
CA THR A 35 -10.60 -16.39 -1.61
C THR A 35 -10.46 -15.46 -2.82
N VAL A 36 -10.79 -14.17 -2.68
CA VAL A 36 -10.55 -13.16 -3.73
C VAL A 36 -9.06 -13.06 -4.05
N LEU A 37 -8.20 -12.97 -3.03
CA LEU A 37 -6.74 -12.93 -3.21
C LEU A 37 -6.21 -14.18 -3.92
N GLU A 38 -6.66 -15.37 -3.50
CA GLU A 38 -6.30 -16.63 -4.14
C GLU A 38 -6.70 -16.67 -5.62
N GLU A 39 -7.90 -16.19 -5.95
CA GLU A 39 -8.41 -16.16 -7.32
C GLU A 39 -7.65 -15.15 -8.18
N MET A 40 -7.28 -13.99 -7.63
CA MET A 40 -6.41 -13.03 -8.31
C MET A 40 -5.05 -13.65 -8.63
N ASN A 41 -4.43 -14.36 -7.68
CA ASN A 41 -3.19 -15.09 -7.94
C ASN A 41 -3.38 -16.18 -9.00
N ARG A 42 -4.50 -16.93 -8.99
CA ARG A 42 -4.81 -17.97 -9.99
C ARG A 42 -4.95 -17.39 -11.40
N LEU A 43 -5.57 -16.21 -11.53
CA LEU A 43 -5.80 -15.53 -12.79
C LEU A 43 -4.56 -14.78 -13.33
N GLY A 44 -3.53 -14.58 -12.51
CA GLY A 44 -2.42 -13.69 -12.85
C GLY A 44 -2.81 -12.21 -12.83
N MET A 45 -3.83 -11.86 -12.05
CA MET A 45 -4.24 -10.47 -11.86
C MET A 45 -3.38 -9.83 -10.76
N ILE A 46 -2.75 -8.69 -11.07
CA ILE A 46 -1.94 -7.95 -10.10
C ILE A 46 -2.84 -7.43 -8.96
N VAL A 47 -2.44 -7.72 -7.73
CA VAL A 47 -3.05 -7.18 -6.51
C VAL A 47 -2.45 -5.81 -6.22
N ASP A 48 -3.31 -4.82 -6.00
CA ASP A 48 -2.89 -3.47 -5.66
C ASP A 48 -3.35 -3.10 -4.23
N LEU A 49 -2.40 -2.66 -3.41
CA LEU A 49 -2.54 -2.33 -2.00
C LEU A 49 -2.66 -0.83 -1.72
N ALA A 50 -2.76 0.01 -2.75
CA ALA A 50 -3.26 1.36 -2.54
C ALA A 50 -4.64 1.32 -1.84
N HIS A 51 -4.89 2.31 -0.98
CA HIS A 51 -6.11 2.53 -0.18
C HIS A 51 -6.43 1.53 0.92
N VAL A 52 -5.70 0.43 1.06
CA VAL A 52 -6.00 -0.56 2.09
C VAL A 52 -5.48 -0.13 3.46
N SER A 53 -6.01 -0.74 4.53
CA SER A 53 -5.46 -0.56 5.88
C SER A 53 -4.07 -1.19 6.01
N VAL A 54 -3.27 -0.76 6.98
CA VAL A 54 -1.95 -1.36 7.28
C VAL A 54 -2.07 -2.85 7.60
N GLU A 55 -3.15 -3.26 8.29
CA GLU A 55 -3.38 -4.68 8.58
C GLU A 55 -3.66 -5.50 7.30
N THR A 56 -4.46 -4.94 6.38
CA THR A 56 -4.67 -5.53 5.05
C THR A 56 -3.36 -5.61 4.26
N MET A 57 -2.50 -4.59 4.29
CA MET A 57 -1.19 -4.60 3.61
C MET A 57 -0.36 -5.80 4.07
N LYS A 58 -0.20 -5.97 5.38
CA LYS A 58 0.60 -7.05 5.97
C LYS A 58 0.00 -8.42 5.66
N MET A 59 -1.33 -8.55 5.78
CA MET A 59 -2.01 -9.81 5.51
C MET A 59 -1.84 -10.24 4.05
N VAL A 60 -2.02 -9.32 3.09
CA VAL A 60 -1.85 -9.64 1.66
C VAL A 60 -0.40 -9.96 1.32
N LEU A 61 0.57 -9.19 1.81
CA LEU A 61 1.99 -9.46 1.58
C LEU A 61 2.42 -10.82 2.15
N ASN A 62 1.80 -11.28 3.23
CA ASN A 62 2.07 -12.60 3.80
C ASN A 62 1.36 -13.76 3.08
N LEU A 63 0.18 -13.53 2.49
CA LEU A 63 -0.65 -14.59 1.90
C LEU A 63 -0.53 -14.69 0.38
N SER A 64 -0.18 -13.60 -0.32
CA SER A 64 -0.09 -13.59 -1.78
C SER A 64 1.02 -14.52 -2.28
N LYS A 65 0.71 -15.31 -3.31
CA LYS A 65 1.66 -16.22 -3.97
C LYS A 65 2.49 -15.54 -5.06
N ALA A 66 2.17 -14.29 -5.38
CA ALA A 66 2.85 -13.48 -6.39
C ALA A 66 3.15 -12.08 -5.83
N PRO A 67 4.17 -11.38 -6.35
CA PRO A 67 4.43 -10.00 -6.01
C PRO A 67 3.19 -9.12 -6.20
N VAL A 68 3.02 -8.16 -5.31
CA VAL A 68 1.92 -7.18 -5.35
C VAL A 68 2.47 -5.79 -5.63
N ILE A 69 1.58 -4.84 -5.88
CA ILE A 69 1.97 -3.44 -6.07
C ILE A 69 1.25 -2.54 -5.07
N PHE A 70 1.83 -1.38 -4.82
CA PHE A 70 1.13 -0.19 -4.36
C PHE A 70 1.16 0.78 -5.53
N SER A 71 0.06 0.88 -6.27
CA SER A 71 0.06 1.57 -7.56
C SER A 71 0.23 3.09 -7.46
N HIS A 72 -0.04 3.69 -6.29
CA HIS A 72 0.09 5.14 -6.05
C HIS A 72 0.15 5.45 -4.54
N SER A 73 1.24 5.08 -3.88
CA SER A 73 1.48 5.38 -2.45
C SER A 73 2.90 5.87 -2.22
N SER A 74 3.08 6.74 -1.22
CA SER A 74 4.39 7.28 -0.84
C SER A 74 4.86 6.68 0.49
N ALA A 75 6.01 7.13 1.00
CA ALA A 75 6.59 6.62 2.26
C ALA A 75 6.04 7.34 3.51
N TYR A 76 5.56 6.57 4.50
CA TYR A 76 4.95 7.11 5.71
C TYR A 76 5.94 7.91 6.58
N SER A 77 7.21 7.49 6.61
CA SER A 77 8.24 8.14 7.43
C SER A 77 8.57 9.57 6.99
N LEU A 78 8.26 9.96 5.75
CA LEU A 78 8.43 11.32 5.24
C LEU A 78 7.14 12.14 5.32
N CYS A 79 6.00 11.52 5.04
CA CYS A 79 4.68 12.12 5.24
C CYS A 79 3.77 11.12 5.96
N PRO A 80 3.45 11.33 7.26
CA PRO A 80 2.74 10.38 8.11
C PRO A 80 1.23 10.33 7.83
N HIS A 81 0.86 10.26 6.54
CA HIS A 81 -0.50 10.05 6.07
C HIS A 81 -0.81 8.55 5.98
N ARG A 82 -1.98 8.09 6.44
CA ARG A 82 -2.36 6.65 6.46
C ARG A 82 -2.51 5.99 5.07
N ARG A 83 -2.42 6.78 4.00
CA ARG A 83 -2.33 6.27 2.61
C ARG A 83 -0.91 5.83 2.22
N ASN A 84 0.09 6.23 3.00
CA ASN A 84 1.49 5.96 2.75
C ASN A 84 1.96 4.69 3.46
N VAL A 85 2.99 4.07 2.90
CA VAL A 85 3.50 2.76 3.30
C VAL A 85 4.46 2.91 4.48
N PRO A 86 4.19 2.29 5.65
CA PRO A 86 5.10 2.25 6.79
C PRO A 86 6.38 1.44 6.53
N ASP A 87 7.46 1.75 7.24
CA ASP A 87 8.77 1.12 7.01
C ASP A 87 8.78 -0.40 7.28
N ASP A 88 7.98 -0.88 8.24
CA ASP A 88 7.85 -2.32 8.48
C ASP A 88 7.13 -3.03 7.32
N VAL A 89 6.16 -2.36 6.69
CA VAL A 89 5.53 -2.83 5.44
C VAL A 89 6.52 -2.75 4.26
N LEU A 90 7.33 -1.70 4.16
CA LEU A 90 8.39 -1.60 3.14
C LEU A 90 9.42 -2.75 3.27
N GLY A 91 9.74 -3.18 4.48
CA GLY A 91 10.55 -4.38 4.71
C GLY A 91 9.91 -5.65 4.12
N MET A 92 8.59 -5.79 4.24
CA MET A 92 7.84 -6.90 3.62
C MET A 92 7.75 -6.76 2.10
N VAL A 93 7.68 -5.55 1.56
CA VAL A 93 7.77 -5.29 0.11
C VAL A 93 9.08 -5.84 -0.44
N ALA A 94 10.18 -5.59 0.26
CA ALA A 94 11.50 -6.09 -0.11
C ALA A 94 11.56 -7.62 -0.15
N SER A 95 11.06 -8.28 0.90
CA SER A 95 11.13 -9.74 1.03
C SER A 95 10.21 -10.49 0.07
N THR A 96 9.16 -9.84 -0.42
CA THR A 96 8.18 -10.42 -1.36
C THR A 96 8.43 -10.05 -2.82
N GLY A 97 9.44 -9.21 -3.10
CA GLY A 97 9.72 -8.70 -4.45
C GLY A 97 8.61 -7.80 -5.00
N SER A 98 7.84 -7.17 -4.11
CA SER A 98 6.73 -6.28 -4.45
C SER A 98 7.22 -4.89 -4.83
N LEU A 99 6.32 -4.05 -5.34
CA LEU A 99 6.66 -2.72 -5.89
C LEU A 99 5.82 -1.61 -5.24
N VAL A 100 6.47 -0.53 -4.82
CA VAL A 100 5.80 0.73 -4.45
C VAL A 100 5.99 1.76 -5.55
N MET A 101 4.89 2.22 -6.12
CA MET A 101 4.85 3.26 -7.13
C MET A 101 4.54 4.59 -6.43
N VAL A 102 5.55 5.47 -6.37
CA VAL A 102 5.51 6.72 -5.60
C VAL A 102 4.55 7.71 -6.24
N ASN A 103 3.65 8.25 -5.40
CA ASN A 103 2.58 9.17 -5.76
C ASN A 103 3.08 10.62 -5.89
N PHE A 104 2.35 11.42 -6.66
CA PHE A 104 2.57 12.85 -6.91
C PHE A 104 1.55 13.77 -6.21
N TYR A 105 0.57 13.20 -5.52
CA TYR A 105 -0.43 13.96 -4.80
C TYR A 105 0.19 14.64 -3.57
N ASN A 106 0.17 15.98 -3.54
CA ASN A 106 0.83 16.80 -2.53
C ASN A 106 0.54 16.34 -1.09
N GLY A 107 -0.71 16.02 -0.77
CA GLY A 107 -1.12 15.59 0.56
C GLY A 107 -0.50 14.25 1.01
N TYR A 108 0.01 13.44 0.10
CA TYR A 108 0.71 12.18 0.39
C TYR A 108 2.22 12.29 0.21
N VAL A 109 2.71 13.37 -0.38
CA VAL A 109 4.14 13.64 -0.54
C VAL A 109 4.65 14.49 0.63
N THR A 110 4.05 15.65 0.88
CA THR A 110 4.54 16.58 1.90
C THR A 110 3.62 16.69 3.10
N CYS A 111 2.45 16.03 3.08
CA CYS A 111 1.39 16.23 4.07
C CYS A 111 0.96 17.72 4.15
N ARG A 112 1.13 18.46 3.05
CA ARG A 112 0.82 19.88 2.88
C ARG A 112 0.16 20.10 1.52
N ASP A 113 -0.27 21.32 1.26
CA ASP A 113 -0.96 21.68 0.02
C ASP A 113 -0.06 21.73 -1.21
N THR A 114 1.27 21.77 -1.02
CA THR A 114 2.25 21.89 -2.11
C THR A 114 3.38 20.89 -1.92
N ALA A 115 3.86 20.34 -3.04
CA ALA A 115 5.02 19.48 -3.13
C ALA A 115 5.86 19.87 -4.35
N THR A 116 7.16 19.61 -4.27
CA THR A 116 8.11 19.77 -5.35
C THR A 116 8.55 18.40 -5.87
N MET A 117 9.21 18.40 -7.03
CA MET A 117 9.83 17.17 -7.55
C MET A 117 10.93 16.62 -6.65
N ALA A 118 11.60 17.49 -5.86
CA ALA A 118 12.58 17.04 -4.89
C ALA A 118 11.92 16.22 -3.77
N ASP A 119 10.74 16.66 -3.28
CA ASP A 119 10.00 15.91 -2.26
C ASP A 119 9.56 14.53 -2.77
N VAL A 120 9.14 14.43 -4.04
CA VAL A 120 8.82 13.14 -4.68
C VAL A 120 10.08 12.25 -4.77
N ALA A 121 11.22 12.83 -5.14
CA ALA A 121 12.49 12.11 -5.19
C ALA A 121 12.94 11.60 -3.81
N ASP A 122 12.69 12.37 -2.74
CA ASP A 122 12.99 11.95 -1.37
C ASP A 122 12.21 10.68 -1.00
N HIS A 123 10.94 10.55 -1.42
CA HIS A 123 10.19 9.31 -1.24
C HIS A 123 10.76 8.15 -2.02
N MET A 124 11.20 8.37 -3.26
CA MET A 124 11.85 7.32 -4.05
C MET A 124 13.13 6.84 -3.39
N ASP A 125 13.96 7.77 -2.89
CA ASP A 125 15.21 7.45 -2.19
C ASP A 125 14.95 6.75 -0.87
N HIS A 126 13.90 7.12 -0.13
CA HIS A 126 13.52 6.43 1.10
C HIS A 126 13.04 5.00 0.83
N VAL A 127 12.14 4.79 -0.14
CA VAL A 127 11.70 3.44 -0.53
C VAL A 127 12.88 2.59 -0.99
N LYS A 128 13.75 3.15 -1.84
CA LYS A 128 14.98 2.49 -2.29
C LYS A 128 15.89 2.11 -1.11
N LYS A 129 16.03 2.98 -0.11
CA LYS A 129 16.87 2.75 1.08
C LYS A 129 16.32 1.60 1.94
N VAL A 130 15.01 1.50 2.10
CA VAL A 130 14.38 0.51 2.99
C VAL A 130 14.11 -0.82 2.26
N ALA A 131 13.57 -0.77 1.04
CA ALA A 131 13.11 -1.94 0.30
C ALA A 131 14.00 -2.36 -0.89
N GLY A 132 14.92 -1.50 -1.32
CA GLY A 132 15.78 -1.72 -2.48
C GLY A 132 15.28 -1.03 -3.76
N ALA A 133 16.21 -0.74 -4.68
CA ALA A 133 15.92 0.01 -5.91
C ALA A 133 14.99 -0.73 -6.88
N GLN A 134 14.90 -2.05 -6.80
CA GLN A 134 13.99 -2.88 -7.57
C GLN A 134 12.53 -2.80 -7.10
N CYS A 135 12.30 -2.24 -5.91
CA CYS A 135 10.99 -2.14 -5.25
C CYS A 135 10.36 -0.75 -5.36
N VAL A 136 10.91 0.15 -6.19
CA VAL A 136 10.39 1.52 -6.38
C VAL A 136 10.02 1.79 -7.85
N GLY A 137 8.90 2.49 -8.07
CA GLY A 137 8.43 2.99 -9.36
C GLY A 137 7.68 4.32 -9.23
N PHE A 138 7.04 4.75 -10.31
CA PHE A 138 6.18 5.96 -10.36
C PHE A 138 4.72 5.57 -10.57
N GLY A 139 3.77 6.21 -9.88
CA GLY A 139 2.34 5.92 -10.08
C GLY A 139 1.39 6.91 -9.43
#